data_AF-A0A956A358-F1
#
_entry.id   AF-A0A956A358-F1
#
_cell.length_a   1.000
_cell.length_b   1.000
_cell.length_c   1.000
_cell.angle_alpha   90.00
_cell.angle_beta   90.00
_cell.angle_gamma   90.00
#
_symmetry.space_group_name_H-M   'P 1'
#
loop_
_entity.id
_entity.type
_entity.pdbx_description
1 polymer ?
#
loop_
_entity_poly.entity_id
_entity_poly.type
_entity_poly.pdbx_seq_one_letter_code
_entity_poly.pdbx_strand_id
1 'polypeptide(L)'
;MALIDTLAAFVPLLGVLIFIHELGHFLVAKACGVRVLTFSLGFGSPIGFGRHRLRWERGGTEYVVAWIPLGGYVKMLGENLAVQGEDPEPEVLDARPDEFLSAKPVWQKLAISFAGPAMNLAFPVAVLVVGLWLGMPRAAAVVGTVDPGSPAAEAGLRAGDRIVAIDGSETRYWDDVEEAVRAARGGALRVEAERDGAQLAVQVPVVVQNGLDEIGRAEPRGWIGIQNEKLQPLVGVPGARSPAALAGLRSGDLVVRVGDEEIGDW
;
A
#
# COMPACT_ATOMS: atom_id res chain seq x y z
N MET A 1 -5.14 14.63 13.23
CA MET A 1 -4.47 13.37 12.85
C MET A 1 -4.24 13.33 11.35
N ALA A 2 -5.28 13.37 10.51
CA ALA A 2 -5.17 13.24 9.04
C ALA A 2 -4.04 14.00 8.33
N LEU A 3 -3.77 15.29 8.64
CA LEU A 3 -2.68 16.03 7.96
C LEU A 3 -1.27 15.51 8.30
N ILE A 4 -1.02 15.19 9.57
CA ILE A 4 0.28 14.69 10.02
C ILE A 4 0.52 13.32 9.41
N ASP A 5 -0.51 12.47 9.39
CA ASP A 5 -0.44 11.13 8.80
C ASP A 5 -0.17 11.20 7.29
N THR A 6 -0.87 12.10 6.58
CA THR A 6 -0.62 12.34 5.15
C THR A 6 0.80 12.83 4.90
N LEU A 7 1.31 13.79 5.68
CA LEU A 7 2.68 14.29 5.51
C LEU A 7 3.72 13.23 5.84
N ALA A 8 3.49 12.44 6.90
CA ALA A 8 4.36 11.35 7.31
C ALA A 8 4.44 10.25 6.24
N ALA A 9 3.37 9.99 5.49
CA ALA A 9 3.38 9.06 4.35
C ALA A 9 3.96 9.70 3.07
N PHE A 10 3.61 10.96 2.80
CA PHE A 10 3.97 11.67 1.57
C PHE A 10 5.48 11.95 1.47
N VAL A 11 6.11 12.40 2.55
CA VAL A 11 7.54 12.78 2.54
C VAL A 11 8.45 11.61 2.18
N PRO A 12 8.35 10.42 2.82
CA PRO A 12 9.13 9.26 2.43
C PRO A 12 8.81 8.77 1.01
N LEU A 13 7.53 8.79 0.62
CA LEU A 13 7.11 8.39 -0.73
C LEU A 13 7.77 9.27 -1.79
N LEU A 14 7.73 10.58 -1.62
CA LEU A 14 8.38 11.55 -2.50
C LEU A 14 9.90 11.35 -2.49
N GLY A 15 10.49 11.09 -1.32
CA GLY A 15 11.93 10.80 -1.20
C GLY A 15 12.36 9.58 -2.01
N VAL A 16 11.62 8.46 -1.92
CA VAL A 16 11.86 7.26 -2.72
C VAL A 16 11.68 7.55 -4.20
N LEU A 17 10.63 8.28 -4.60
CA LEU A 17 10.35 8.59 -5.99
C LEU A 17 11.47 9.43 -6.62
N ILE A 18 11.96 10.45 -5.93
CA ILE A 18 13.08 11.26 -6.42
C ILE A 18 14.37 10.42 -6.42
N PHE A 19 14.62 9.63 -5.39
CA PHE A 19 15.81 8.77 -5.37
C PHE A 19 15.89 7.80 -6.57
N ILE A 20 14.78 7.16 -6.91
CA ILE A 20 14.70 6.25 -8.06
C ILE A 20 14.90 7.02 -9.38
N HIS A 21 14.42 8.26 -9.47
CA HIS A 21 14.68 9.16 -10.59
C HIS A 21 16.18 9.44 -10.76
N GLU A 22 16.84 9.88 -9.69
CA GLU A 22 18.27 10.16 -9.67
C GLU A 22 19.10 8.90 -9.99
N LEU A 23 18.68 7.74 -9.46
CA LEU A 23 19.32 6.47 -9.77
C LEU A 23 19.28 6.16 -11.27
N GLY A 24 18.20 6.51 -11.97
CA GLY A 24 18.10 6.38 -13.43
C GLY A 24 19.18 7.15 -14.16
N HIS A 25 19.31 8.45 -13.86
CA HIS A 25 20.37 9.30 -14.43
C HIS A 25 21.75 8.73 -14.13
N PHE A 26 22.00 8.36 -12.87
CA PHE A 26 23.27 7.80 -12.42
C PHE A 26 23.67 6.54 -13.19
N LEU A 27 22.77 5.56 -13.28
CA LEU A 27 23.06 4.26 -13.91
C LEU A 27 23.37 4.43 -15.40
N VAL A 28 22.58 5.24 -16.12
CA VAL A 28 22.78 5.46 -17.55
C VAL A 28 24.00 6.33 -17.82
N ALA A 29 24.30 7.32 -16.97
CA ALA A 29 25.52 8.12 -17.08
C ALA A 29 26.77 7.26 -16.93
N LYS A 30 26.81 6.39 -15.91
CA LYS A 30 27.91 5.42 -15.71
C LYS A 30 28.03 4.44 -16.88
N ALA A 31 26.91 3.91 -17.39
CA ALA A 31 26.91 3.02 -18.55
C ALA A 31 27.41 3.70 -19.84
N CYS A 32 27.13 5.00 -20.01
CA CYS A 32 27.64 5.81 -21.13
C CYS A 32 29.10 6.27 -20.93
N GLY A 33 29.74 5.91 -19.82
CA GLY A 33 31.11 6.31 -19.48
C GLY A 33 31.24 7.80 -19.17
N VAL A 34 30.20 8.42 -18.60
CA VAL A 34 30.27 9.79 -18.04
C VAL A 34 30.75 9.70 -16.60
N ARG A 35 31.69 10.55 -16.20
CA ARG A 35 32.13 10.62 -14.80
C ARG A 35 31.04 11.28 -13.98
N VAL A 36 30.52 10.53 -13.00
CA VAL A 36 29.63 11.07 -11.97
C VAL A 36 30.50 11.45 -10.78
N LEU A 37 30.48 12.72 -10.39
CA LEU A 37 31.27 13.25 -9.28
C LEU A 37 30.60 12.90 -7.95
N THR A 38 29.29 13.13 -7.85
CA THR A 38 28.54 12.91 -6.62
C THR A 38 27.21 12.23 -6.89
N PHE A 39 26.87 11.24 -6.07
CA PHE A 39 25.54 10.64 -5.99
C PHE A 39 25.05 10.75 -4.55
N SER A 40 24.08 11.63 -4.30
CA SER A 40 23.58 11.92 -2.96
C SER A 40 22.18 11.35 -2.77
N LEU A 41 21.98 10.58 -1.70
CA LEU A 41 20.69 10.26 -1.13
C LEU A 41 20.37 11.31 -0.06
N GLY A 42 19.42 12.18 -0.37
CA GLY A 42 19.00 13.30 0.44
C GLY A 42 19.75 14.60 0.14
N PHE A 43 19.35 15.65 0.84
CA PHE A 43 19.91 17.00 0.72
C PHE A 43 20.60 17.45 2.01
N GLY A 44 21.52 18.41 1.87
CA GLY A 44 22.21 19.06 2.98
C GLY A 44 23.44 18.32 3.47
N SER A 45 23.75 18.46 4.75
CA SER A 45 24.95 17.86 5.34
C SER A 45 24.83 16.33 5.42
N PRO A 46 25.93 15.58 5.16
CA PRO A 46 25.94 14.13 5.35
C PRO A 46 25.55 13.77 6.79
N ILE A 47 24.73 12.73 6.92
CA ILE A 47 24.37 12.16 8.22
C ILE A 47 25.66 11.76 8.92
N GLY A 48 25.80 12.11 10.19
CA GLY A 48 27.01 11.76 10.92
C GLY A 48 26.99 12.12 12.38
N PHE A 49 27.72 11.34 13.17
CA PHE A 49 27.90 11.54 14.60
C PHE A 49 29.38 11.82 14.88
N GLY A 50 29.67 12.98 15.48
CA GLY A 50 31.04 13.43 15.71
C GLY A 50 31.81 13.67 14.40
N ARG A 51 32.95 12.99 14.23
CA ARG A 51 33.82 13.11 13.04
C ARG A 51 33.42 12.19 11.88
N HIS A 52 32.54 11.22 12.12
CA HIS A 52 32.11 10.27 11.10
C HIS A 52 30.93 10.84 10.32
N ARG A 53 31.06 10.89 9.00
CA ARG A 53 30.03 11.31 8.05
C ARG A 53 29.74 10.13 7.12
N LEU A 54 28.46 9.89 6.79
CA LEU A 54 28.02 8.90 5.82
C LEU A 54 28.31 9.41 4.41
N ARG A 55 29.60 9.43 4.07
CA ARG A 55 30.17 9.79 2.78
C ARG A 55 31.30 8.83 2.49
N TRP A 56 31.33 8.27 1.29
CA TRP A 56 32.43 7.40 0.85
C TRP A 56 32.66 7.58 -0.64
N GLU A 57 33.88 7.32 -1.09
CA GLU A 57 34.24 7.38 -2.50
C GLU A 57 34.43 5.97 -3.05
N ARG A 58 33.87 5.71 -4.23
CA ARG A 58 34.08 4.45 -4.94
C ARG A 58 34.03 4.67 -6.45
N GLY A 59 35.14 4.35 -7.13
CA GLY A 59 35.23 4.44 -8.59
C GLY A 59 35.09 5.86 -9.13
N GLY A 60 35.72 6.83 -8.45
CA GLY A 60 35.68 8.26 -8.80
C GLY A 60 34.30 8.90 -8.63
N THR A 61 33.40 8.26 -7.89
CA THR A 61 32.12 8.84 -7.47
C THR A 61 32.07 8.86 -5.97
N GLU A 62 31.68 10.01 -5.46
CA GLU A 62 31.39 10.19 -4.07
C GLU A 62 29.91 9.92 -3.77
N TYR A 63 29.65 9.02 -2.85
CA TYR A 63 28.32 8.65 -2.40
C TYR A 63 28.06 9.32 -1.06
N VAL A 64 26.92 10.00 -0.95
CA VAL A 64 26.53 10.76 0.25
C VAL A 64 25.15 10.30 0.72
N VAL A 65 24.98 10.11 2.03
CA VAL A 65 23.66 10.00 2.66
C VAL A 65 23.48 11.21 3.57
N ALA A 66 22.51 12.07 3.27
CA ALA A 66 22.31 13.36 3.91
C ALA A 66 21.06 13.40 4.81
N TRP A 67 21.02 14.37 5.72
CA TRP A 67 19.98 14.46 6.77
C TRP A 67 18.57 14.70 6.26
N ILE A 68 18.39 15.35 5.10
CA ILE A 68 17.06 15.65 4.57
C ILE A 68 16.68 14.55 3.57
N PRO A 69 15.73 13.66 3.89
CA PRO A 69 15.41 12.49 3.06
C PRO A 69 14.53 12.81 1.84
N LEU A 70 14.39 14.10 1.49
CA LEU A 70 13.53 14.58 0.40
C LEU A 70 14.16 14.35 -0.98
N GLY A 71 14.62 13.14 -1.30
CA GLY A 71 15.15 12.80 -2.63
C GLY A 71 16.66 12.69 -2.67
N GLY A 72 17.32 13.36 -3.60
CA GLY A 72 18.75 13.26 -3.85
C GLY A 72 19.19 14.09 -5.05
N TYR A 73 20.45 13.95 -5.46
CA TYR A 73 20.93 14.53 -6.72
C TYR A 73 22.10 13.73 -7.29
N VAL A 74 22.25 13.80 -8.61
CA VAL A 74 23.43 13.33 -9.35
C VAL A 74 24.20 14.51 -9.91
N LYS A 75 25.48 14.64 -9.58
CA LYS A 75 26.38 15.65 -10.17
C LYS A 75 27.25 14.98 -11.23
N MET A 76 27.03 15.30 -12.50
CA MET A 76 27.84 14.76 -13.61
C MET A 76 28.91 15.75 -14.07
N LEU A 77 30.04 15.22 -14.52
CA LEU A 77 31.13 16.02 -15.06
C LEU A 77 30.69 16.70 -16.38
N GLY A 78 30.73 18.03 -16.40
CA GLY A 78 30.34 18.83 -17.57
C GLY A 78 28.84 19.13 -17.69
N GLU A 79 28.04 18.82 -16.68
CA GLU A 79 26.61 19.19 -16.60
C GLU A 79 26.41 20.65 -16.13
N ASN A 80 27.31 21.13 -15.26
CA ASN A 80 27.36 22.55 -14.91
C ASN A 80 28.18 23.28 -15.98
N LEU A 81 27.54 24.15 -16.77
CA LEU A 81 28.22 25.33 -17.30
C LEU A 81 28.90 25.98 -16.11
N ALA A 82 30.23 26.07 -16.12
CA ALA A 82 31.02 26.67 -15.08
C ALA A 82 30.26 27.82 -14.41
N VAL A 83 30.03 27.76 -13.09
CA VAL A 83 29.79 28.99 -12.34
C VAL A 83 31.02 29.84 -12.64
N GLN A 84 30.84 30.85 -13.49
CA GLN A 84 31.93 31.69 -13.96
C GLN A 84 32.61 32.30 -12.73
N GLY A 85 33.80 31.81 -12.38
CA GLY A 85 34.62 32.37 -11.31
C GLY A 85 35.05 31.42 -10.19
N GLU A 86 34.66 30.15 -10.18
CA GLU A 86 35.25 29.15 -9.27
C GLU A 86 36.38 28.38 -9.98
N ASP A 87 37.54 28.24 -9.32
CA ASP A 87 38.63 27.40 -9.81
C ASP A 87 38.11 25.97 -10.06
N PRO A 88 38.50 25.31 -11.16
CA PRO A 88 38.01 23.98 -11.47
C PRO A 88 38.31 23.03 -10.31
N GLU A 89 37.29 22.31 -9.83
CA GLU A 89 37.44 21.29 -8.80
C GLU A 89 38.59 20.33 -9.20
N PRO A 90 39.46 19.90 -8.26
CA PRO A 90 40.63 19.06 -8.56
C PRO A 90 40.28 17.80 -9.39
N GLU A 91 39.07 17.27 -9.22
CA GLU A 91 38.54 16.10 -9.92
C GLU A 91 38.29 16.32 -11.43
N VAL A 92 38.22 17.59 -11.88
CA VAL A 92 38.17 18.00 -13.29
C VAL A 92 39.56 17.88 -13.94
N LEU A 93 40.63 18.06 -13.17
CA LEU A 93 42.00 18.08 -13.68
C LEU A 93 42.50 16.68 -14.11
N ASP A 94 41.99 15.63 -13.47
CA ASP A 94 42.31 14.23 -13.78
C ASP A 94 41.27 13.54 -14.68
N ALA A 95 40.37 14.31 -15.30
CA ALA A 95 39.31 13.77 -16.15
C ALA A 95 39.77 13.56 -17.60
N ARG A 96 39.45 12.38 -18.16
CA ARG A 96 39.67 12.15 -19.59
C ARG A 96 38.63 12.93 -20.41
N PRO A 97 38.98 13.42 -21.62
CA PRO A 97 38.06 14.21 -22.45
C PRO A 97 36.74 13.50 -22.77
N ASP A 98 36.77 12.17 -22.89
CA ASP A 98 35.59 11.36 -23.18
C ASP A 98 34.69 11.15 -21.97
N GLU A 99 35.12 11.47 -20.75
CA GLU A 99 34.32 11.32 -19.52
C GLU A 99 33.37 12.50 -19.26
N PHE A 100 33.51 13.59 -20.02
CA PHE A 100 32.64 14.76 -19.96
C PHE A 100 31.29 14.46 -20.63
N LEU A 101 30.19 14.83 -19.95
CA LEU A 101 28.85 14.74 -20.53
C LEU A 101 28.77 15.53 -21.84
N SER A 102 29.41 16.71 -21.92
CA SER A 102 29.45 17.56 -23.11
C SER A 102 30.12 16.90 -24.32
N ALA A 103 31.10 16.01 -24.11
CA ALA A 103 31.79 15.28 -25.17
C ALA A 103 30.97 14.12 -25.74
N LYS A 104 29.91 13.67 -25.05
CA LYS A 104 29.07 12.55 -25.51
C LYS A 104 28.18 12.92 -26.71
N PRO A 105 27.86 11.97 -27.60
CA PRO A 105 26.88 12.16 -28.65
C PRO A 105 25.50 12.50 -28.07
N VAL A 106 24.70 13.23 -28.84
CA VAL A 106 23.39 13.75 -28.39
C VAL A 106 22.45 12.64 -27.91
N TRP A 107 22.45 11.47 -28.56
CA TRP A 107 21.59 10.37 -28.14
C TRP A 107 21.93 9.83 -26.74
N GLN A 108 23.20 9.85 -26.32
CA GLN A 108 23.60 9.46 -24.96
C GLN A 108 23.15 10.49 -23.95
N LYS A 109 23.30 11.78 -24.26
CA LYS A 109 22.79 12.87 -23.42
C LYS A 109 21.27 12.77 -23.24
N LEU A 110 20.55 12.51 -24.32
CA LEU A 110 19.10 12.28 -24.29
C LEU A 110 18.78 11.04 -23.47
N ALA A 111 19.46 9.91 -23.68
CA ALA A 111 19.24 8.69 -22.90
C ALA A 111 19.44 8.92 -21.40
N ILE A 112 20.50 9.63 -21.01
CA ILE A 112 20.75 10.01 -19.61
C ILE A 112 19.60 10.89 -19.10
N SER A 113 19.20 11.93 -19.83
CA SER A 113 18.10 12.83 -19.41
C SER A 113 16.73 12.14 -19.32
N PHE A 114 16.47 11.12 -20.14
CA PHE A 114 15.22 10.35 -20.07
C PHE A 114 15.25 9.21 -19.05
N ALA A 115 16.43 8.81 -18.58
CA ALA A 115 16.58 7.68 -17.67
C ALA A 115 15.84 7.89 -16.34
N GLY A 116 15.90 9.09 -15.76
CA GLY A 116 15.18 9.41 -14.53
C GLY A 116 13.67 9.27 -14.66
N PRO A 117 13.00 9.97 -15.61
CA PRO A 117 11.57 9.80 -15.85
C PRO A 117 11.18 8.35 -16.18
N ALA A 118 11.99 7.64 -16.97
CA ALA A 118 11.72 6.25 -17.32
C ALA A 118 11.77 5.32 -16.09
N MET A 119 12.72 5.53 -15.18
CA MET A 119 12.78 4.77 -13.93
C MET A 119 11.56 5.00 -13.03
N ASN A 120 11.03 6.23 -12.98
CA ASN A 120 9.81 6.52 -12.23
C ASN A 120 8.55 5.89 -12.82
N LEU A 121 8.56 5.54 -14.11
CA LEU A 121 7.50 4.75 -14.73
C LEU A 121 7.70 3.24 -14.51
N ALA A 122 8.95 2.77 -14.62
CA ALA A 122 9.28 1.36 -14.49
C ALA A 122 9.16 0.85 -13.05
N PHE A 123 9.52 1.67 -12.06
CA PHE A 123 9.56 1.27 -10.66
C PHE A 123 8.19 0.87 -10.09
N PRO A 124 7.10 1.65 -10.26
CA PRO A 124 5.76 1.23 -9.81
C PRO A 124 5.27 -0.05 -10.50
N VAL A 125 5.59 -0.23 -11.79
CA VAL A 125 5.26 -1.46 -12.52
C VAL A 125 6.00 -2.65 -11.92
N ALA A 126 7.29 -2.50 -11.61
CA ALA A 126 8.06 -3.55 -10.96
C ALA A 126 7.51 -3.88 -9.57
N VAL A 127 7.18 -2.87 -8.76
CA VAL A 127 6.54 -3.05 -7.45
C VAL A 127 5.21 -3.80 -7.58
N LEU A 128 4.37 -3.42 -8.56
CA LEU A 128 3.10 -4.09 -8.83
C LEU A 128 3.31 -5.56 -9.21
N VAL A 129 4.21 -5.85 -10.16
CA VAL A 129 4.49 -7.22 -10.61
C VAL A 129 5.03 -8.08 -9.47
N VAL A 130 5.95 -7.56 -8.66
CA VAL A 130 6.47 -8.26 -7.48
C VAL A 130 5.36 -8.50 -6.46
N GLY A 131 4.48 -7.52 -6.24
CA GLY A 131 3.33 -7.66 -5.35
C GLY A 131 2.35 -8.75 -5.83
N LEU A 132 2.08 -8.82 -7.13
CA LEU A 132 1.26 -9.89 -7.72
C LEU A 132 1.95 -11.26 -7.60
N TRP A 133 3.28 -11.32 -7.72
CA TRP A 133 4.04 -12.56 -7.64
C TRP A 133 4.14 -13.11 -6.21
N LEU A 134 4.28 -12.24 -5.21
CA LEU A 134 4.25 -12.63 -3.79
C LEU A 134 2.85 -13.07 -3.33
N GLY A 135 1.81 -12.73 -4.11
CA GLY A 135 0.42 -12.97 -3.75
C GLY A 135 -0.09 -11.96 -2.72
N MET A 136 -1.40 -11.72 -2.73
CA MET A 136 -2.06 -10.90 -1.71
C MET A 136 -2.69 -11.81 -0.65
N PRO A 137 -2.56 -11.48 0.65
CA PRO A 137 -3.28 -12.19 1.68
C PRO A 137 -4.79 -12.05 1.42
N ARG A 138 -5.47 -13.18 1.21
CA ARG A 138 -6.93 -13.22 1.06
C ARG A 138 -7.55 -13.66 2.37
N ALA A 139 -8.67 -13.04 2.71
CA ALA A 139 -9.44 -13.45 3.88
C ALA A 139 -9.87 -14.91 3.73
N ALA A 140 -9.71 -15.70 4.80
CA ALA A 140 -10.26 -17.06 4.83
C ALA A 140 -11.78 -17.02 4.75
N ALA A 141 -12.41 -18.05 4.19
CA ALA A 141 -13.86 -18.22 4.15
C ALA A 141 -14.46 -18.52 5.54
N VAL A 142 -14.24 -17.62 6.50
CA VAL A 142 -14.74 -17.70 7.88
C VAL A 142 -15.73 -16.57 8.09
N VAL A 143 -16.89 -16.90 8.64
CA VAL A 143 -17.93 -15.93 9.01
C VAL A 143 -17.44 -15.13 10.21
N GLY A 144 -17.28 -13.82 10.02
CA GLY A 144 -16.93 -12.89 11.09
C GLY A 144 -18.14 -12.46 11.91
N THR A 145 -19.21 -12.07 11.21
CA THR A 145 -20.50 -11.68 11.81
C THR A 145 -21.66 -12.21 10.98
N VAL A 146 -22.80 -12.33 11.67
CA VAL A 146 -24.09 -12.69 11.08
C VAL A 146 -25.10 -11.64 11.51
N ASP A 147 -25.68 -10.93 10.54
CA ASP A 147 -26.60 -9.84 10.83
C ASP A 147 -27.86 -10.39 11.54
N PRO A 148 -28.31 -9.79 12.66
CA PRO A 148 -29.52 -10.24 13.35
C PRO A 148 -30.76 -10.22 12.45
N GLY A 149 -31.52 -11.31 12.43
CA GLY A 149 -32.71 -11.46 11.58
C GLY A 149 -32.42 -11.63 10.09
N SER A 150 -31.17 -11.90 9.71
CA SER A 150 -30.81 -12.24 8.33
C SER A 150 -31.17 -13.68 7.95
N PRO A 151 -31.26 -13.99 6.64
CA PRO A 151 -31.46 -15.36 6.18
C PRO A 151 -30.41 -16.35 6.71
N ALA A 152 -29.15 -15.92 6.83
CA ALA A 152 -28.08 -16.73 7.40
C ALA A 152 -28.29 -17.01 8.89
N ALA A 153 -28.73 -16.02 9.66
CA ALA A 153 -29.06 -16.19 11.08
C ALA A 153 -30.22 -17.18 11.26
N GLU A 154 -31.27 -17.06 10.46
CA GLU A 154 -32.43 -17.97 10.47
C GLU A 154 -32.05 -19.39 10.05
N ALA A 155 -31.11 -19.53 9.12
CA ALA A 155 -30.56 -20.82 8.71
C ALA A 155 -29.57 -21.43 9.73
N GLY A 156 -29.21 -20.68 10.77
CA GLY A 156 -28.37 -21.17 11.88
C GLY A 156 -26.87 -21.04 11.67
N LEU A 157 -26.41 -20.25 10.68
CA LEU A 157 -25.01 -19.85 10.55
C LEU A 157 -24.61 -18.95 11.73
N ARG A 158 -23.34 -19.01 12.13
CA ARG A 158 -22.79 -18.27 13.27
C ARG A 158 -21.41 -17.72 12.95
N ALA A 159 -21.02 -16.68 13.68
CA ALA A 159 -19.64 -16.22 13.70
C ALA A 159 -18.70 -17.38 14.09
N GLY A 160 -17.58 -17.49 13.38
CA GLY A 160 -16.60 -18.57 13.53
C GLY A 160 -16.81 -19.76 12.58
N ASP A 161 -17.97 -19.87 11.91
CA ASP A 161 -18.20 -20.92 10.92
C ASP A 161 -17.24 -20.75 9.73
N ARG A 162 -16.55 -21.83 9.36
CA ARG A 162 -15.74 -21.87 8.14
C ARG A 162 -16.58 -22.41 7.00
N ILE A 163 -16.91 -21.60 6.01
CA ILE A 163 -17.62 -22.05 4.81
C ILE A 163 -16.62 -22.81 3.93
N VAL A 164 -16.93 -24.07 3.63
CA VAL A 164 -16.09 -24.98 2.84
C VAL A 164 -16.63 -25.19 1.43
N ALA A 165 -17.94 -25.05 1.22
CA ALA A 165 -18.54 -25.06 -0.09
C ALA A 165 -19.89 -24.32 -0.13
N ILE A 166 -20.24 -23.79 -1.31
CA ILE A 166 -21.57 -23.24 -1.61
C ILE A 166 -22.08 -23.89 -2.90
N ASP A 167 -23.27 -24.49 -2.86
CA ASP A 167 -23.87 -25.23 -3.98
C ASP A 167 -22.92 -26.27 -4.60
N GLY A 168 -22.11 -26.92 -3.76
CA GLY A 168 -21.13 -27.92 -4.16
C GLY A 168 -19.83 -27.36 -4.76
N SER A 169 -19.69 -26.03 -4.88
CA SER A 169 -18.44 -25.38 -5.28
C SER A 169 -17.57 -25.08 -4.06
N GLU A 170 -16.32 -25.55 -4.07
CA GLU A 170 -15.37 -25.36 -2.96
C GLU A 170 -15.09 -23.86 -2.75
N THR A 171 -15.16 -23.40 -1.50
CA THR A 171 -14.82 -22.03 -1.11
C THR A 171 -13.60 -22.04 -0.20
N ARG A 172 -12.52 -21.37 -0.61
CA ARG A 172 -11.29 -21.26 0.20
C ARG A 172 -11.15 -19.90 0.83
N TYR A 173 -11.56 -18.87 0.10
CA TYR A 173 -11.42 -17.48 0.48
C TYR A 173 -12.80 -16.82 0.60
N TRP A 174 -12.86 -15.74 1.36
CA TRP A 174 -14.10 -15.00 1.56
C TRP A 174 -14.67 -14.45 0.24
N ASP A 175 -13.82 -14.03 -0.69
CA ASP A 175 -14.27 -13.55 -2.01
C ASP A 175 -15.06 -14.62 -2.77
N ASP A 176 -14.73 -15.91 -2.58
CA ASP A 176 -15.47 -17.02 -3.21
C ASP A 176 -16.90 -17.10 -2.64
N VAL A 177 -17.05 -16.86 -1.33
CA VAL A 177 -18.34 -16.80 -0.63
C VAL A 177 -19.13 -15.58 -1.11
N GLU A 178 -18.50 -14.41 -1.14
CA GLU A 178 -19.15 -13.17 -1.56
C GLU A 178 -19.60 -13.24 -3.02
N GLU A 179 -18.78 -13.81 -3.90
CA GLU A 179 -19.12 -14.00 -5.31
C GLU A 179 -20.31 -14.94 -5.48
N ALA A 180 -20.32 -16.09 -4.80
CA ALA A 180 -21.44 -17.03 -4.84
C ALA A 180 -22.76 -16.42 -4.34
N VAL A 181 -22.70 -15.69 -3.21
CA VAL A 181 -23.87 -15.00 -2.65
C VAL A 181 -24.35 -13.86 -3.56
N ARG A 182 -23.43 -13.03 -4.06
CA ARG A 182 -23.75 -11.89 -4.95
C ARG A 182 -24.39 -12.38 -6.25
N ALA A 183 -23.89 -13.47 -6.81
CA ALA A 183 -24.40 -14.08 -8.04
C ALA A 183 -25.79 -14.70 -7.88
N ALA A 184 -26.16 -15.12 -6.67
CA ALA A 184 -27.46 -15.70 -6.41
C ALA A 184 -28.57 -14.64 -6.46
N ARG A 185 -29.41 -14.69 -7.51
CA ARG A 185 -30.53 -13.76 -7.71
C ARG A 185 -31.85 -14.32 -7.16
N GLY A 186 -31.85 -14.68 -5.88
CA GLY A 186 -32.98 -15.29 -5.18
C GLY A 186 -32.88 -16.80 -5.05
N GLY A 187 -33.91 -17.43 -4.47
CA GLY A 187 -33.91 -18.86 -4.16
C GLY A 187 -33.24 -19.16 -2.82
N ALA A 188 -32.51 -20.28 -2.73
CA ALA A 188 -31.73 -20.66 -1.55
C ALA A 188 -30.39 -21.25 -1.98
N LEU A 189 -29.35 -20.93 -1.23
CA LEU A 189 -28.01 -21.49 -1.38
C LEU A 189 -27.82 -22.63 -0.39
N ARG A 190 -27.22 -23.73 -0.84
CA ARG A 190 -26.72 -24.78 0.04
C ARG A 190 -25.34 -24.40 0.53
N VAL A 191 -25.24 -23.98 1.78
CA VAL A 191 -23.98 -23.61 2.43
C VAL A 191 -23.48 -24.78 3.25
N GLU A 192 -22.29 -25.26 2.92
CA GLU A 192 -21.57 -26.27 3.69
C GLU A 192 -20.48 -25.57 4.49
N ALA A 193 -20.51 -25.74 5.82
CA ALA A 193 -19.62 -25.08 6.75
C ALA A 193 -19.04 -26.07 7.78
N GLU A 194 -17.95 -25.69 8.41
CA GLU A 194 -17.30 -26.40 9.50
C GLU A 194 -17.38 -25.54 10.76
N ARG A 195 -17.92 -26.11 11.84
CA ARG A 195 -18.02 -25.50 13.17
C ARG A 195 -17.43 -26.48 14.19
N ASP A 196 -16.41 -26.05 14.92
CA ASP A 196 -15.72 -26.87 15.92
C ASP A 196 -15.25 -28.25 15.41
N GLY A 197 -14.86 -28.33 14.12
CA GLY A 197 -14.44 -29.57 13.46
C GLY A 197 -15.58 -30.46 12.94
N ALA A 198 -16.84 -30.09 13.17
CA ALA A 198 -18.00 -30.80 12.63
C ALA A 198 -18.51 -30.11 11.36
N GLN A 199 -18.89 -30.91 10.36
CA GLN A 199 -19.52 -30.40 9.14
C GLN A 199 -21.02 -30.13 9.34
N LEU A 200 -21.46 -28.99 8.84
CA LEU A 200 -22.82 -28.48 8.83
C LEU A 200 -23.21 -28.21 7.37
N ALA A 201 -24.42 -28.57 6.98
CA ALA A 201 -25.01 -28.15 5.71
C ALA A 201 -26.35 -27.48 5.98
N VAL A 202 -26.51 -26.23 5.54
CA VAL A 202 -27.72 -25.43 5.73
C VAL A 202 -28.22 -24.85 4.41
N GLN A 203 -29.53 -24.77 4.28
CA GLN A 203 -30.19 -24.09 3.15
C GLN A 203 -30.47 -22.65 3.57
N VAL A 204 -29.81 -21.70 2.92
CA VAL A 204 -29.91 -20.28 3.27
C VAL A 204 -30.71 -19.56 2.17
N PRO A 205 -31.90 -19.01 2.48
CA PRO A 205 -32.64 -18.20 1.52
C PRO A 205 -31.83 -16.98 1.07
N VAL A 206 -31.92 -16.60 -0.20
CA VAL A 206 -31.24 -15.42 -0.72
C VAL A 206 -32.25 -14.31 -0.94
N VAL A 207 -32.00 -13.16 -0.31
CA VAL A 207 -32.76 -11.93 -0.54
C VAL A 207 -32.02 -11.10 -1.58
N VAL A 208 -32.75 -10.59 -2.58
CA VAL A 208 -32.17 -9.66 -3.56
C VAL A 208 -32.28 -8.24 -3.01
N GLN A 209 -31.15 -7.56 -2.91
CA GLN A 209 -31.08 -6.16 -2.49
C GLN A 209 -30.31 -5.33 -3.52
N ASN A 210 -30.56 -4.02 -3.56
CA ASN A 210 -29.78 -3.11 -4.38
C ASN A 210 -28.43 -2.88 -3.70
N GLY A 211 -27.36 -3.38 -4.32
CA GLY A 211 -25.98 -3.05 -3.99
C GLY A 211 -25.44 -1.97 -4.92
N LEU A 212 -24.21 -1.52 -4.64
CA LEU A 212 -23.44 -0.70 -5.58
C LEU A 212 -22.41 -1.58 -6.28
N ASP A 213 -22.26 -1.41 -7.60
CA ASP A 213 -21.16 -1.99 -8.37
C ASP A 213 -19.83 -1.24 -8.12
N GLU A 214 -18.75 -1.69 -8.75
CA GLU A 214 -17.39 -1.13 -8.61
C GLU A 214 -17.31 0.38 -8.95
N ILE A 215 -18.28 0.92 -9.69
CA ILE A 215 -18.35 2.33 -10.13
C ILE A 215 -19.52 3.09 -9.49
N GLY A 216 -20.17 2.51 -8.48
CA GLY A 216 -21.23 3.17 -7.70
C GLY A 216 -22.61 3.16 -8.33
N ARG A 217 -22.89 2.29 -9.33
CA ARG A 217 -24.24 2.10 -9.89
C ARG A 217 -25.01 1.06 -9.09
N ALA A 218 -26.31 1.27 -8.98
CA ALA A 218 -27.18 0.31 -8.32
C ALA A 218 -27.29 -0.98 -9.15
N GLU A 219 -26.89 -2.12 -8.58
CA GLU A 219 -27.07 -3.45 -9.17
C GLU A 219 -27.77 -4.38 -8.18
N PRO A 220 -28.79 -5.16 -8.62
CA PRO A 220 -29.37 -6.20 -7.78
C PRO A 220 -28.33 -7.28 -7.46
N ARG A 221 -28.10 -7.53 -6.18
CA ARG A 221 -27.23 -8.60 -5.68
C ARG A 221 -27.93 -9.47 -4.65
N GLY A 222 -27.53 -10.72 -4.57
CA GLY A 222 -27.94 -11.59 -3.48
C GLY A 222 -27.34 -11.13 -2.15
N TRP A 223 -28.09 -11.34 -1.09
CA TRP A 223 -27.73 -11.02 0.29
C TRP A 223 -28.28 -12.09 1.21
N ILE A 224 -27.42 -12.61 2.09
CA ILE A 224 -27.78 -13.55 3.15
C ILE A 224 -27.44 -13.04 4.56
N GLY A 225 -26.79 -11.87 4.68
CA GLY A 225 -26.45 -11.23 5.96
C GLY A 225 -25.27 -11.85 6.71
N ILE A 226 -24.20 -12.22 6.01
CA ILE A 226 -22.92 -12.60 6.62
C ILE A 226 -21.81 -11.66 6.17
N GLN A 227 -20.81 -11.45 7.02
CA GLN A 227 -19.64 -10.62 6.73
C GLN A 227 -18.38 -11.32 7.23
N ASN A 228 -17.22 -11.06 6.59
CA ASN A 228 -15.93 -11.59 7.07
C ASN A 228 -15.43 -10.82 8.29
N GLU A 229 -15.77 -9.55 8.37
CA GLU A 229 -15.28 -8.65 9.39
C GLU A 229 -15.96 -8.94 10.71
N LYS A 230 -15.15 -9.19 11.74
CA LYS A 230 -15.65 -9.23 13.10
C LYS A 230 -15.94 -7.79 13.55
N LEU A 231 -17.21 -7.42 13.60
CA LEU A 231 -17.60 -6.10 14.09
C LEU A 231 -17.21 -5.98 15.56
N GLN A 232 -16.29 -5.06 15.85
CA GLN A 232 -15.97 -4.75 17.23
C GLN A 232 -17.17 -4.05 17.88
N PRO A 233 -17.46 -4.32 19.17
CA PRO A 233 -18.58 -3.71 19.89
C PRO A 233 -18.32 -2.24 20.24
N LEU A 234 -17.97 -1.43 19.24
CA LEU A 234 -17.74 0.00 19.35
C LEU A 234 -19.07 0.74 19.28
N VAL A 235 -19.28 1.68 20.20
CA VAL A 235 -20.50 2.51 20.22
C VAL A 235 -20.27 3.82 19.46
N GLY A 236 -21.22 4.17 18.60
CA GLY A 236 -21.35 5.51 18.05
C GLY A 236 -22.31 6.33 18.90
N VAL A 237 -21.83 7.44 19.47
CA VAL A 237 -22.67 8.36 20.26
C VAL A 237 -23.17 9.48 19.36
N PRO A 238 -24.48 9.54 19.03
CA PRO A 238 -25.01 10.37 17.94
C PRO A 238 -25.04 11.88 18.26
N GLY A 239 -24.68 12.28 19.48
CA GLY A 239 -24.58 13.68 19.85
C GLY A 239 -24.35 13.91 21.34
N ALA A 240 -23.83 15.09 21.69
CA ALA A 240 -23.42 15.46 23.05
C ALA A 240 -24.56 15.49 24.09
N ARG A 241 -25.82 15.52 23.65
CA ARG A 241 -27.01 15.49 24.52
C ARG A 241 -27.76 14.17 24.51
N SER A 242 -27.23 13.14 23.83
CA SER A 242 -27.84 11.81 23.84
C SER A 242 -27.78 11.21 25.24
N PRO A 243 -28.72 10.32 25.62
CA PRO A 243 -28.65 9.58 26.89
C PRO A 243 -27.31 8.87 27.07
N ALA A 244 -26.75 8.32 25.99
CA ALA A 244 -25.42 7.69 25.99
C ALA A 244 -24.30 8.69 26.37
N ALA A 245 -24.29 9.89 25.77
CA ALA A 245 -23.32 10.93 26.10
C ALA A 245 -23.45 11.41 27.56
N LEU A 246 -24.69 11.56 28.06
CA LEU A 246 -24.97 11.95 29.43
C LEU A 246 -24.56 10.86 30.45
N ALA A 247 -24.63 9.59 30.05
CA ALA A 247 -24.11 8.46 30.81
C ALA A 247 -22.57 8.34 30.75
N GLY A 248 -21.90 9.20 29.99
CA GLY A 248 -20.44 9.27 29.90
C GLY A 248 -19.84 8.48 28.73
N LEU A 249 -20.65 7.80 27.92
CA LEU A 249 -20.17 7.09 26.72
C LEU A 249 -19.70 8.08 25.65
N ARG A 250 -18.68 7.70 24.91
CA ARG A 250 -18.10 8.43 23.78
C ARG A 250 -18.08 7.57 22.53
N SER A 251 -18.13 8.23 21.38
CA SER A 251 -17.96 7.53 20.10
C SER A 251 -16.59 6.85 20.05
N GLY A 252 -16.57 5.55 19.79
CA GLY A 252 -15.37 4.72 19.81
C GLY A 252 -15.10 4.02 21.14
N ASP A 253 -15.95 4.17 22.15
CA ASP A 253 -15.88 3.33 23.35
C ASP A 253 -16.19 1.87 22.99
N LEU A 254 -15.37 0.94 23.51
CA LEU A 254 -15.54 -0.50 23.36
C LEU A 254 -16.45 -1.03 24.48
N VAL A 255 -17.59 -1.61 24.10
CA VAL A 255 -18.50 -2.27 25.02
C VAL A 255 -18.02 -3.69 25.26
N VAL A 256 -17.53 -3.95 26.48
CA VAL A 256 -17.04 -5.28 26.87
C VAL A 256 -18.11 -6.12 27.58
N ARG A 257 -19.14 -5.48 28.14
CA ARG A 257 -20.21 -6.15 28.91
C ARG A 257 -21.49 -5.32 28.92
N VAL A 258 -22.65 -5.97 28.80
CA VAL A 258 -23.98 -5.36 28.99
C VAL A 258 -24.76 -6.19 29.99
N GLY A 259 -25.08 -5.60 31.15
CA GLY A 259 -25.63 -6.38 32.27
C GLY A 259 -24.62 -7.41 32.75
N ASP A 260 -24.98 -8.69 32.73
CA ASP A 260 -24.12 -9.83 33.08
C ASP A 260 -23.54 -10.57 31.86
N GLU A 261 -23.84 -10.13 30.64
CA GLU A 261 -23.35 -10.75 29.41
C GLU A 261 -22.09 -10.05 28.90
N GLU A 262 -21.04 -10.81 28.65
CA GLU A 262 -19.83 -10.35 27.96
C GLU A 262 -20.12 -10.16 26.47
N ILE A 263 -19.65 -9.04 25.91
CA ILE A 263 -19.85 -8.70 24.50
C ILE A 263 -18.50 -8.83 23.79
N GLY A 264 -18.40 -9.82 22.88
CA GLY A 264 -17.20 -10.09 22.08
C GLY A 264 -17.26 -9.52 20.66
N ASP A 265 -18.45 -9.20 20.17
CA ASP A 265 -18.79 -8.69 18.83
C ASP A 265 -20.22 -8.09 18.84
N TRP A 266 -20.60 -7.44 17.73
CA TRP A 266 -21.99 -7.05 17.44
C TRP A 266 -22.75 -8.16 16.70
#